data_AF-A0A354PGF7-F1
#
_entry.id   AF-A0A354PGF7-F1
#
_cell.length_a   1.000
_cell.length_b   1.000
_cell.length_c   1.000
_cell.angle_alpha   90.00
_cell.angle_beta   90.00
_cell.angle_gamma   90.00
#
_symmetry.space_group_name_H-M   'P 1'
#
loop_
_entity.id
_entity.type
_entity.pdbx_description
1 polymer ?
#
loop_
_entity_poly.entity_id
_entity_poly.type
_entity_poly.pdbx_seq_one_letter_code
_entity_poly.pdbx_strand_id
1 'polypeptide(L)'
;MQMLPKDDAGWAPCTEGTLSSTVARVRSKRRQANLLRFGASTFTGALVLVVASFYLAPSSIDLDSINRECRDVGGMLAGYVAGDLSQENRQLVEQHLVNCEKCRMKLREMQAHEMQAGEMATQTALALSSPVYQEDLLLSSIQPMPFAID
;
A
#
# COMPACT_ATOMS: atom_id res chain seq x y z
N MET A 1 -80.67 -32.24 -43.13
CA MET A 1 -79.60 -31.25 -43.42
C MET A 1 -80.28 -30.00 -43.97
N GLN A 2 -80.50 -29.00 -43.12
CA GLN A 2 -81.06 -27.70 -43.53
C GLN A 2 -79.88 -26.77 -43.86
N MET A 3 -79.88 -26.23 -45.08
CA MET A 3 -78.91 -25.23 -45.53
C MET A 3 -79.30 -23.87 -44.93
N LEU A 4 -78.39 -23.25 -44.19
CA LEU A 4 -78.55 -21.90 -43.66
C LEU A 4 -78.52 -20.88 -44.81
N PRO A 5 -79.45 -19.91 -44.85
CA PRO A 5 -79.40 -18.80 -45.80
C PRO A 5 -78.13 -17.98 -45.55
N LYS A 6 -77.40 -17.72 -46.64
CA LYS A 6 -76.23 -16.86 -46.63
C LYS A 6 -76.72 -15.43 -46.88
N ASP A 7 -76.85 -14.68 -45.79
CA ASP A 7 -77.31 -13.30 -45.84
C ASP A 7 -76.11 -12.38 -46.18
N ASP A 8 -75.90 -12.15 -47.47
CA ASP A 8 -74.84 -11.26 -47.99
C ASP A 8 -75.24 -9.77 -47.92
N ALA A 9 -76.47 -9.47 -47.51
CA ALA A 9 -77.19 -8.23 -47.83
C ALA A 9 -76.79 -6.97 -47.03
N GLY A 10 -75.68 -6.99 -46.31
CA GLY A 10 -75.24 -5.85 -45.49
C GLY A 10 -73.74 -5.58 -45.48
N TRP A 11 -72.95 -6.32 -46.26
CA TRP A 11 -71.50 -6.16 -46.23
C TRP A 11 -71.06 -5.04 -47.19
N ALA A 12 -70.83 -3.85 -46.64
CA ALA A 12 -70.23 -2.75 -47.38
C ALA A 12 -68.71 -2.99 -47.53
N PRO A 13 -68.12 -2.73 -48.71
CA PRO A 13 -66.68 -2.83 -48.90
C PRO A 13 -65.97 -1.81 -48.00
N CYS A 14 -64.97 -2.28 -47.25
CA CYS A 14 -64.18 -1.42 -46.38
C CYS A 14 -63.50 -0.31 -47.19
N THR A 15 -63.54 0.92 -46.66
CA THR A 15 -62.80 2.06 -47.22
C THR A 15 -61.30 1.77 -47.20
N GLU A 16 -60.68 1.88 -48.37
CA GLU A 16 -59.26 1.61 -48.59
C GLU A 16 -58.41 2.53 -47.68
N GLY A 17 -57.42 1.95 -46.97
CA GLY A 17 -56.51 2.69 -46.08
C GLY A 17 -56.84 2.67 -44.58
N THR A 18 -58.05 2.28 -44.17
CA THR A 18 -58.43 2.27 -42.73
C THR A 18 -57.78 1.12 -41.96
N LEU A 19 -57.62 -0.04 -42.60
CA LEU A 19 -56.97 -1.22 -42.01
C LEU A 19 -55.44 -1.08 -41.95
N SER A 20 -54.82 -0.47 -42.97
CA SER A 20 -53.36 -0.30 -42.99
C SER A 20 -52.88 0.72 -41.95
N SER A 21 -53.62 1.82 -41.76
CA SER A 21 -53.31 2.84 -40.75
C SER A 21 -53.45 2.34 -39.32
N THR A 22 -54.46 1.50 -39.03
CA THR A 22 -54.63 0.88 -37.71
C THR A 22 -53.53 -0.14 -37.40
N VAL A 23 -53.18 -1.01 -38.35
CA VAL A 23 -52.06 -1.96 -38.19
C VAL A 23 -50.72 -1.23 -38.04
N ALA A 24 -50.48 -0.17 -38.81
CA ALA A 24 -49.27 0.65 -38.69
C ALA A 24 -49.15 1.30 -37.30
N ARG A 25 -50.27 1.82 -36.76
CA ARG A 25 -50.32 2.44 -35.42
C ARG A 25 -50.05 1.44 -34.30
N VAL A 26 -50.57 0.22 -34.41
CA VAL A 26 -50.32 -0.84 -33.41
C VAL A 26 -48.86 -1.31 -33.47
N ARG A 27 -48.28 -1.43 -34.67
CA ARG A 27 -46.89 -1.85 -34.86
C ARG A 27 -45.89 -0.80 -34.34
N SER A 28 -46.16 0.49 -34.50
CA SER A 28 -45.30 1.56 -33.98
C SER A 28 -45.33 1.64 -32.44
N LYS A 29 -46.51 1.49 -31.83
CA LYS A 29 -46.65 1.41 -30.36
C LYS A 29 -45.88 0.24 -29.75
N ARG A 30 -45.89 -0.94 -30.38
CA ARG A 30 -45.09 -2.10 -29.91
C ARG A 30 -43.58 -1.85 -29.97
N ARG A 31 -43.09 -1.18 -31.02
CA ARG A 31 -41.67 -0.83 -31.14
C ARG A 31 -41.24 0.17 -30.06
N GLN A 32 -42.05 1.19 -29.79
CA GLN A 32 -41.78 2.17 -28.72
C GLN A 32 -41.80 1.53 -27.33
N ALA A 33 -42.75 0.63 -27.05
CA ALA A 33 -42.83 -0.05 -25.76
C ALA A 33 -41.62 -0.97 -25.49
N ASN A 34 -41.12 -1.68 -26.51
CA ASN A 34 -39.93 -2.51 -26.36
C ASN A 34 -38.67 -1.64 -26.15
N LEU A 35 -38.50 -0.55 -26.90
CA LEU A 35 -37.34 0.34 -26.73
C LEU A 35 -37.32 1.01 -25.35
N LEU A 36 -38.46 1.42 -24.81
CA LEU A 36 -38.56 1.97 -23.44
C LEU A 36 -38.22 0.93 -22.36
N ARG A 37 -38.59 -0.34 -22.56
CA ARG A 37 -38.26 -1.41 -21.60
C ARG A 37 -36.78 -1.79 -21.62
N PHE A 38 -36.14 -1.81 -22.79
CA PHE A 38 -34.72 -2.14 -22.89
C PHE A 38 -33.79 -0.96 -22.57
N GLY A 39 -34.22 0.29 -22.82
CA GLY A 39 -33.42 1.49 -22.51
C GLY A 39 -33.24 1.77 -21.02
N ALA A 40 -34.17 1.33 -20.17
CA ALA A 40 -34.10 1.54 -18.73
C ALA A 40 -33.14 0.57 -18.00
N SER A 41 -32.72 -0.54 -18.63
CA SER A 41 -31.96 -1.60 -17.95
C SER A 41 -30.43 -1.46 -18.08
N THR A 42 -29.93 -0.72 -19.06
CA THR A 42 -28.48 -0.65 -19.34
C THR A 42 -27.74 0.32 -18.42
N PHE A 43 -28.39 1.40 -18.00
CA PHE A 43 -27.76 2.43 -17.17
C PHE A 43 -27.46 1.93 -15.74
N THR A 44 -28.38 1.18 -15.14
CA THR A 44 -28.19 0.65 -13.77
C THR A 44 -27.05 -0.36 -13.72
N GLY A 45 -26.94 -1.23 -14.73
CA GLY A 45 -25.85 -2.21 -14.82
C GLY A 45 -24.47 -1.56 -14.97
N ALA A 46 -24.36 -0.55 -15.84
CA ALA A 46 -23.11 0.18 -16.02
C ALA A 46 -22.69 0.94 -14.75
N LEU A 47 -23.64 1.57 -14.05
CA LEU A 47 -23.35 2.27 -12.80
C LEU A 47 -22.85 1.31 -11.71
N VAL A 48 -23.49 0.14 -11.56
CA VAL A 48 -23.08 -0.88 -10.58
C VAL A 48 -21.68 -1.40 -10.89
N LEU A 49 -21.34 -1.63 -12.17
CA LEU A 49 -20.00 -2.08 -12.57
C LEU A 49 -18.92 -1.02 -12.29
N VAL A 50 -19.19 0.25 -12.54
CA VAL A 50 -18.24 1.35 -12.25
C VAL A 50 -18.03 1.47 -10.74
N VAL A 51 -19.11 1.47 -9.96
CA VAL A 51 -19.04 1.57 -8.50
C VAL A 51 -18.32 0.35 -7.90
N ALA A 52 -18.69 -0.86 -8.32
CA ALA A 52 -18.00 -2.08 -7.89
C ALA A 52 -16.51 -2.04 -8.27
N SER A 53 -16.14 -1.56 -9.46
CA SER A 53 -14.73 -1.45 -9.85
C SER A 53 -13.96 -0.46 -8.97
N PHE A 54 -14.60 0.63 -8.54
CA PHE A 54 -13.97 1.60 -7.65
C PHE A 54 -13.74 1.04 -6.23
N TYR A 55 -14.70 0.27 -5.70
CA TYR A 55 -14.59 -0.32 -4.36
C TYR A 55 -13.77 -1.62 -4.32
N LEU A 56 -13.72 -2.39 -5.42
CA LEU A 56 -12.95 -3.62 -5.52
C LEU A 56 -11.55 -3.40 -6.12
N ALA A 57 -11.24 -2.22 -6.66
CA ALA A 57 -9.89 -1.91 -7.10
C ALA A 57 -8.95 -2.03 -5.88
N PRO A 58 -8.03 -3.01 -5.87
CA PRO A 58 -7.01 -3.01 -4.85
C PRO A 58 -6.20 -1.73 -5.06
N SER A 59 -6.10 -0.88 -4.04
CA SER A 59 -5.04 0.11 -4.01
C SER A 59 -3.74 -0.69 -4.06
N SER A 60 -3.14 -0.80 -5.24
CA SER A 60 -1.83 -1.40 -5.43
C SER A 60 -0.80 -0.47 -4.82
N ILE A 61 -0.82 -0.41 -3.49
CA ILE A 61 0.32 0.04 -2.72
C ILE A 61 1.34 -1.06 -2.95
N ASP A 62 2.27 -0.82 -3.87
CA ASP A 62 3.39 -1.71 -4.12
C ASP A 62 4.22 -1.82 -2.83
N LEU A 63 3.88 -2.82 -2.01
CA LEU A 63 4.63 -3.16 -0.80
C LEU A 63 6.11 -3.37 -1.14
N ASP A 64 6.41 -3.86 -2.34
CA ASP A 64 7.78 -4.04 -2.84
C ASP A 64 8.51 -2.73 -3.14
N SER A 65 7.78 -1.65 -3.47
CA SER A 65 8.38 -0.31 -3.60
C SER A 65 8.74 0.24 -2.22
N ILE A 66 7.80 0.15 -1.28
CA ILE A 66 8.01 0.60 0.11
C ILE A 66 9.18 -0.16 0.76
N ASN A 67 9.29 -1.46 0.50
CA ASN A 67 10.34 -2.29 1.09
C ASN A 67 11.74 -1.93 0.55
N ARG A 68 11.84 -1.52 -0.72
CA ARG A 68 13.10 -1.03 -1.30
C ARG A 68 13.50 0.32 -0.70
N GLU A 69 12.57 1.27 -0.62
CA GLU A 69 12.83 2.57 0.01
C GLU A 69 13.22 2.42 1.49
N CYS A 70 12.58 1.52 2.23
CA CYS A 70 12.95 1.21 3.62
C CYS A 70 14.39 0.66 3.73
N ARG A 71 14.84 -0.13 2.76
CA ARG A 71 16.20 -0.68 2.76
C ARG A 71 17.24 0.40 2.52
N ASP A 72 16.97 1.32 1.60
CA ASP A 72 17.88 2.41 1.25
C ASP A 72 18.02 3.41 2.41
N VAL A 73 16.88 3.82 3.01
CA VAL A 73 16.85 4.65 4.23
C VAL A 73 17.49 3.91 5.41
N GLY A 74 17.35 2.59 5.44
CA GLY A 74 17.97 1.67 6.40
C GLY A 74 19.48 1.85 6.56
N GLY A 75 20.20 2.11 5.47
CA GLY A 75 21.65 2.35 5.50
C GLY A 75 22.02 3.76 5.95
N MET A 76 21.16 4.74 5.66
CA MET A 76 21.38 6.14 6.01
C MET A 76 21.02 6.48 7.46
N LEU A 77 20.21 5.65 8.11
CA LEU A 77 19.79 5.82 9.50
C LEU A 77 20.97 5.90 10.49
N ALA A 78 22.04 5.14 10.28
CA ALA A 78 23.22 5.20 11.14
C ALA A 78 23.91 6.57 11.09
N GLY A 79 24.10 7.12 9.88
CA GLY A 79 24.64 8.46 9.69
C GLY A 79 23.69 9.56 10.18
N TYR A 80 22.37 9.30 10.19
CA TYR A 80 21.38 10.24 10.70
C TYR A 80 21.50 10.39 12.22
N VAL A 81 21.67 9.27 12.93
CA VAL A 81 21.91 9.26 14.37
C VAL A 81 23.26 9.91 14.70
N ALA A 82 24.31 9.62 13.92
CA ALA A 82 25.62 10.23 14.07
C ALA A 82 25.68 11.72 13.67
N GLY A 83 24.64 12.25 13.00
CA GLY A 83 24.60 13.63 12.51
C GLY A 83 25.51 13.92 11.30
N ASP A 84 26.04 12.88 10.64
CA ASP A 84 26.99 12.97 9.52
C ASP A 84 26.29 12.98 8.13
N LEU A 85 24.97 13.17 8.12
CA LEU A 85 24.18 13.22 6.90
C LEU A 85 24.13 14.64 6.30
N SER A 86 24.23 14.74 4.97
CA SER A 86 23.94 15.97 4.25
C SER A 86 22.50 16.42 4.50
N GLN A 87 22.25 17.74 4.41
CA GLN A 87 20.92 18.32 4.66
C GLN A 87 19.83 17.72 3.75
N GLU A 88 20.18 17.41 2.49
CA GLU A 88 19.27 16.78 1.52
C GLU A 88 18.87 15.35 1.96
N ASN A 89 19.85 14.51 2.30
CA ASN A 89 19.59 13.15 2.75
C ASN A 89 18.81 13.13 4.07
N ARG A 90 19.08 14.11 4.94
CA ARG A 90 18.37 14.26 6.21
C ARG A 90 16.88 14.52 6.01
N GLN A 91 16.51 15.37 5.05
CA GLN A 91 15.10 15.64 4.72
C GLN A 91 14.41 14.39 4.17
N LEU A 92 15.09 13.60 3.33
CA LEU A 92 14.55 12.34 2.81
C LEU A 92 14.24 11.34 3.93
N VAL A 93 15.18 11.18 4.87
CA VAL A 93 14.99 10.31 6.05
C VAL A 93 13.82 10.82 6.91
N GLU A 94 13.76 12.11 7.21
CA GLU A 94 12.68 12.72 8.01
C GLU A 94 11.31 12.52 7.35
N GLN A 95 11.21 12.73 6.04
CA GLN A 95 9.97 12.51 5.29
C GLN A 95 9.55 11.03 5.31
N HIS A 96 10.49 10.11 5.17
CA HIS A 96 10.20 8.67 5.24
C HIS A 96 9.75 8.25 6.65
N LEU A 97 10.34 8.81 7.71
CA LEU A 97 9.98 8.52 9.09
C LEU A 97 8.54 8.93 9.42
N VAL A 98 7.99 9.97 8.79
CA VAL A 98 6.57 10.35 8.96
C VAL A 98 5.62 9.24 8.48
N ASN A 99 6.01 8.53 7.41
CA ASN A 99 5.15 7.55 6.76
C ASN A 99 5.45 6.09 7.15
N CYS A 100 6.60 5.81 7.77
CA CYS A 100 7.05 4.45 8.04
C CYS A 100 7.30 4.17 9.54
N GLU A 101 6.36 3.45 10.16
CA GLU A 101 6.46 3.02 11.57
C GLU A 101 7.68 2.10 11.81
N LYS A 102 8.04 1.24 10.85
CA LYS A 102 9.17 0.29 10.97
C LYS A 102 10.51 1.03 11.09
N CYS A 103 10.75 2.04 10.26
CA CYS A 103 11.98 2.84 10.33
C CYS A 103 12.04 3.65 11.64
N ARG A 104 10.89 4.13 12.15
CA ARG A 104 10.82 4.80 13.46
C ARG A 104 11.15 3.87 14.62
N MET A 105 10.73 2.60 14.56
CA MET A 105 11.09 1.62 15.59
C MET A 105 12.59 1.32 15.55
N LYS A 106 13.14 1.07 14.36
CA LYS A 106 14.57 0.79 14.19
C LYS A 106 15.44 1.96 14.65
N LEU A 107 15.05 3.19 14.36
CA LEU A 107 15.74 4.39 14.83
C LEU A 107 15.80 4.46 16.36
N ARG A 108 14.69 4.18 17.04
CA ARG A 108 14.63 4.13 18.52
C ARG A 108 15.55 3.05 19.10
N GLU A 109 15.59 1.87 18.48
CA GLU A 109 16.47 0.78 18.87
C GLU A 109 17.95 1.20 18.76
N MET A 110 18.36 1.79 17.64
CA MET A 110 19.73 2.26 17.44
C MET A 110 20.13 3.34 18.44
N GLN A 111 19.25 4.31 18.73
CA GLN A 111 19.51 5.34 19.74
C GLN A 111 19.64 4.77 21.16
N ALA A 112 18.84 3.75 21.50
CA ALA A 112 18.93 3.10 22.80
C ALA A 112 20.29 2.38 22.99
N HIS A 113 20.83 1.78 21.93
CA HIS A 113 22.15 1.14 21.98
C HIS A 113 23.30 2.13 22.17
N GLU A 114 23.23 3.34 21.58
CA GLU A 114 24.26 4.36 21.78
C GLU A 114 24.32 4.87 23.23
N MET A 115 23.16 5.00 23.89
CA MET A 115 23.11 5.39 25.30
C MET A 115 23.80 4.35 26.20
N GLN A 116 23.62 3.06 25.90
CA GLN A 116 24.28 1.96 26.64
C GLN A 116 25.80 1.91 26.35
N ALA A 117 26.22 2.24 25.12
CA ALA A 117 27.64 2.31 24.77
C ALA A 117 28.36 3.47 25.48
N GLY A 118 27.70 4.62 25.65
CA GLY A 118 28.24 5.77 26.39
C GLY A 118 28.51 5.48 27.87
N GLU A 119 27.67 4.67 28.51
CA GLU A 119 27.86 4.25 29.91
C GLU A 119 29.07 3.31 30.09
N MET A 120 29.36 2.45 29.12
CA MET A 120 30.57 1.59 29.19
C MET A 120 31.87 2.37 28.95
N ALA A 121 31.86 3.37 28.06
CA ALA A 121 33.03 4.20 27.78
C ALA A 121 33.42 5.09 28.97
N THR A 122 32.44 5.56 29.74
CA THR A 122 32.70 6.35 30.96
C THR A 122 33.23 5.49 32.11
N GLN A 123 32.78 4.22 32.24
CA GLN A 123 33.33 3.31 33.24
C GLN A 123 34.78 2.89 32.96
N THR A 124 35.16 2.71 31.69
CA THR A 124 36.57 2.42 31.33
C THR A 124 37.48 3.64 31.46
N ALA A 125 36.98 4.85 31.18
CA ALA A 125 37.74 6.08 31.41
C ALA A 125 38.02 6.32 32.90
N LEU A 126 37.04 6.05 33.78
CA LEU A 126 37.24 6.14 35.23
C LEU A 126 38.21 5.06 35.74
N ALA A 127 38.17 3.85 35.18
CA ALA A 127 39.11 2.77 35.53
C ALA A 127 40.58 3.09 35.17
N LEU A 128 40.82 3.82 34.08
CA LEU A 128 42.17 4.28 33.68
C LEU A 128 42.67 5.49 34.47
N SER A 129 41.79 6.20 35.19
CA SER A 129 42.15 7.33 36.07
C SER A 129 42.43 6.93 37.53
N SER A 130 42.27 5.65 37.87
CA SER A 130 42.54 5.12 39.21
C SER A 130 44.06 4.87 39.40
N PRO A 131 44.72 5.49 40.39
CA PRO A 131 46.17 5.38 40.61
C PRO A 131 46.64 4.04 41.23
N VAL A 132 45.93 2.93 41.02
CA VAL A 132 46.14 1.68 41.81
C VAL A 132 47.18 0.71 41.20
N TYR A 133 47.78 0.99 40.04
CA TYR A 133 48.74 0.06 39.39
C TYR A 133 50.14 0.66 39.18
N GLN A 134 50.78 1.20 40.23
CA GLN A 134 52.17 1.67 40.13
C GLN A 134 53.14 1.11 41.20
N GLU A 135 52.79 0.03 41.90
CA GLU A 135 53.74 -0.62 42.84
C GLU A 135 54.22 -2.04 42.45
N ASP A 136 53.54 -2.74 41.54
CA ASP A 136 53.89 -4.16 41.27
C ASP A 136 54.98 -4.38 40.20
N LEU A 137 55.46 -3.33 39.51
CA LEU A 137 56.47 -3.46 38.44
C LEU A 137 57.93 -3.34 38.91
N LEU A 138 58.19 -3.17 40.21
CA LEU A 138 59.56 -3.15 40.75
C LEU A 138 60.03 -4.50 41.34
N LEU A 139 59.17 -5.52 41.42
CA LEU A 139 59.51 -6.79 42.07
C LEU A 139 59.91 -7.94 41.12
N SER A 140 60.04 -7.69 39.81
CA SER A 140 60.43 -8.73 38.83
C SER A 140 61.88 -8.63 38.33
N SER A 141 62.71 -7.73 38.88
CA SER A 141 64.11 -7.52 38.43
C SER A 141 65.15 -8.32 39.22
N ILE A 142 64.77 -9.35 40.00
CA ILE A 142 65.74 -10.20 40.68
C ILE A 142 66.05 -11.40 39.78
N GLN A 143 67.08 -11.27 38.95
CA GLN A 143 67.68 -12.41 38.24
C GLN A 143 68.58 -13.20 39.20
N PRO A 144 68.41 -14.52 39.35
CA PRO A 144 69.39 -15.35 40.04
C PRO A 144 70.61 -15.62 39.14
N MET A 145 71.80 -15.31 39.65
CA MET A 145 73.10 -15.59 39.02
C MET A 145 73.41 -17.11 39.07
N PRO A 146 74.08 -17.67 38.04
CA PRO A 146 74.48 -19.07 38.05
C PRO A 146 75.73 -19.28 38.92
N PHE A 147 75.62 -20.16 39.91
CA PHE A 147 76.77 -20.72 40.64
C PHE A 147 77.51 -21.71 39.73
N ALA A 148 78.78 -21.40 39.42
CA ALA A 148 79.74 -22.38 38.92
C ALA A 148 80.33 -23.14 40.11
N ILE A 149 80.39 -24.46 40.01
CA ILE A 149 81.17 -25.33 40.90
C ILE A 149 82.16 -26.07 40.00
N ASP A 150 83.42 -26.03 40.40
CA ASP A 150 84.62 -26.55 39.74
C ASP A 150 84.59 -28.07 39.46
#